data_AF-A0A6B9V8R4-F1
#
_entry.id   AF-A0A6B9V8R4-F1
#
_cell.length_a   1.000
_cell.length_b   1.000
_cell.length_c   1.000
_cell.angle_alpha   90.00
_cell.angle_beta   90.00
_cell.angle_gamma   90.00
#
_symmetry.space_group_name_H-M   'P 1'
#
loop_
_entity.id
_entity.type
_entity.pdbx_description
1 polymer ?
#
loop_
_entity_poly.entity_id
_entity_poly.type
_entity_poly.pdbx_seq_one_letter_code
_entity_poly.pdbx_strand_id
1 'polypeptide(L)' 'MPKFHGLPAQEPIKHLRDFQAACSTVRRDGADETSILLKAFPISLEGKAREWYYTQPLANISN' A
#
# COMPACT_ATOMS: atom_id res chain seq x y z
N MET A 1 9.27 3.99 4.83
CA MET A 1 8.14 3.50 4.02
C MET A 1 8.02 4.38 2.79
N PRO A 2 8.06 3.84 1.55
CA PRO A 2 7.91 4.64 0.33
C PRO A 2 6.53 5.29 0.24
N LYS A 3 6.44 6.44 -0.43
CA LYS A 3 5.22 7.23 -0.56
C LYS A 3 4.75 7.35 -2.00
N PHE A 4 3.45 7.16 -2.23
CA PHE A 4 2.82 7.23 -3.54
C PHE A 4 1.67 8.25 -3.52
N HIS A 5 1.80 9.29 -4.33
CA HIS A 5 0.86 10.41 -4.41
C HIS A 5 -0.14 10.25 -5.56
N GLY A 6 0.09 9.31 -6.47
CA GLY A 6 -0.69 9.16 -7.71
C GLY A 6 -0.34 10.20 -8.77
N LEU A 7 0.91 10.68 -8.80
CA LEU A 7 1.38 11.63 -9.83
C LEU A 7 1.76 10.90 -11.12
N PRO A 8 1.61 11.52 -12.31
CA PRO A 8 1.97 10.90 -13.59
C PRO A 8 3.43 10.45 -13.71
N ALA A 9 4.34 11.12 -13.00
CA ALA A 9 5.77 10.78 -12.98
C ALA A 9 6.11 9.64 -12.01
N GLN A 10 5.19 9.23 -11.14
CA GLN A 10 5.42 8.12 -10.22
C GLN A 10 4.99 6.80 -10.87
N GLU A 11 5.90 5.84 -10.88
CA GLU A 11 5.66 4.52 -11.46
C GLU A 11 4.98 3.59 -10.43
N PRO A 12 3.72 3.16 -10.65
CA PRO A 12 2.99 2.36 -9.66
C PRO A 12 3.64 1.01 -9.38
N ILE A 13 4.14 0.33 -10.42
CA ILE A 13 4.77 -0.99 -10.29
C ILE A 13 6.08 -0.90 -9.50
N LYS A 14 6.90 0.12 -9.77
CA LYS A 14 8.12 0.38 -9.00
C LYS A 14 7.79 0.64 -7.53
N HIS A 15 6.77 1.44 -7.25
CA HIS A 15 6.31 1.69 -5.89
C HIS A 15 5.93 0.40 -5.17
N LEU A 16 5.18 -0.51 -5.81
CA LEU A 16 4.78 -1.78 -5.20
C LEU A 16 6.00 -2.66 -4.84
N ARG A 17 7.03 -2.71 -5.70
CA ARG A 17 8.27 -3.45 -5.42
C ARG A 17 9.04 -2.84 -4.24
N ASP A 18 9.20 -1.52 -4.24
CA ASP A 18 9.87 -0.79 -3.15
C ASP A 18 9.09 -0.93 -1.83
N PHE A 19 7.76 -0.91 -1.90
CA PHE A 19 6.85 -1.08 -0.77
C PHE A 19 6.96 -2.47 -0.16
N GLN A 20 6.94 -3.52 -1.00
CA GLN A 20 7.09 -4.90 -0.54
C GLN A 20 8.44 -5.10 0.15
N ALA A 21 9.53 -4.66 -0.48
CA ALA A 21 10.88 -4.76 0.10
C ALA A 21 10.98 -4.02 1.46
N ALA A 22 10.41 -2.82 1.55
CA ALA A 22 10.39 -2.06 2.80
C ALA A 22 9.60 -2.79 3.91
N CYS A 23 8.47 -3.42 3.59
CA CYS A 23 7.68 -4.18 4.57
C CYS A 23 8.36 -5.48 5.00
N SER A 24 9.07 -6.17 4.10
CA SER A 24 9.80 -7.39 4.43
C SER A 24 10.92 -7.16 5.46
N THR A 25 11.50 -5.94 5.51
CA THR A 25 12.50 -5.58 6.55
C THR A 25 11.90 -5.40 7.96
N VAL A 26 10.59 -5.19 8.06
CA VAL A 26 9.86 -5.01 9.33
C VAL A 26 9.35 -6.36 9.87
N ARG A 27 9.47 -7.44 9.09
CA ARG A 27 9.02 -8.77 9.47
C ARG A 27 9.78 -9.25 10.71
N ARG A 28 9.05 -9.37 11.83
CA ARG A 28 9.46 -10.19 12.96
C ARG A 28 9.06 -11.63 12.68
N ASP A 29 9.87 -12.59 13.12
CA ASP A 29 9.62 -14.02 12.88
C ASP A 29 8.17 -14.40 13.24
N GLY A 30 7.47 -15.03 12.30
CA GLY A 30 6.09 -15.50 12.48
C GLY A 30 4.97 -14.52 12.07
N ALA A 31 5.29 -13.29 11.64
CA ALA A 31 4.27 -12.40 11.11
C ALA A 31 3.89 -12.73 9.66
N ASP A 32 2.59 -12.85 9.38
CA ASP A 32 2.08 -13.02 8.02
C ASP A 32 2.40 -11.79 7.16
N GLU A 33 3.22 -11.99 6.12
CA GLU A 33 3.69 -10.96 5.22
C GLU A 33 2.52 -10.23 4.54
N THR A 34 1.47 -10.97 4.17
CA THR A 34 0.27 -10.41 3.56
C THR A 34 -0.43 -9.44 4.51
N SER A 35 -0.61 -9.84 5.76
CA SER A 35 -1.22 -8.99 6.81
C SER A 35 -0.41 -7.72 7.09
N ILE A 36 0.93 -7.79 7.04
CA ILE A 36 1.79 -6.59 7.17
C ILE A 36 1.57 -5.67 5.98
N LEU A 37 1.63 -6.20 4.75
CA LEU A 37 1.45 -5.42 3.53
C LEU A 37 0.07 -4.74 3.50
N LEU A 38 -1.01 -5.46 3.83
CA LEU A 38 -2.35 -4.91 3.87
C LEU A 38 -2.49 -3.76 4.87
N LYS A 39 -1.92 -3.90 6.07
CA LYS A 39 -1.95 -2.85 7.10
C LYS A 39 -1.07 -1.65 6.75
N ALA A 40 0.05 -1.88 6.06
CA ALA A 40 1.00 -0.84 5.70
C ALA A 40 0.62 -0.11 4.40
N PHE A 41 -0.20 -0.71 3.53
CA PHE A 41 -0.55 -0.14 2.23
C PHE A 41 -1.24 1.24 2.33
N PRO A 42 -2.25 1.46 3.19
CA PRO A 42 -2.83 2.80 3.35
C PRO A 42 -1.81 3.85 3.83
N ILE A 43 -0.76 3.42 4.53
CA ILE A 43 0.31 4.29 5.06
C ILE A 43 1.30 4.69 3.96
N SER A 44 1.43 3.90 2.90
CA SER A 44 2.27 4.22 1.75
C SER A 44 1.61 5.20 0.78
N LEU A 45 0.29 5.45 0.90
CA LEU A 45 -0.45 6.35 0.00
C LEU A 45 -0.55 7.78 0.56
N GLU A 46 -0.42 8.76 -0.33
CA GLU A 46 -0.59 10.20 -0.08
C GLU A 46 -1.35 10.87 -1.23
N GLY A 47 -1.71 12.15 -1.06
CA GLY A 47 -2.39 12.96 -2.07
C GLY A 47 -3.58 12.24 -2.73
N LYS A 48 -3.63 12.29 -4.07
CA LYS A 48 -4.72 11.72 -4.87
C LYS A 48 -4.85 10.20 -4.69
N ALA A 49 -3.74 9.49 -4.47
CA ALA A 49 -3.79 8.05 -4.25
C ALA A 49 -4.43 7.69 -2.90
N ARG A 50 -4.16 8.48 -1.85
CA ARG A 50 -4.82 8.33 -0.56
C ARG A 50 -6.30 8.67 -0.64
N GLU A 51 -6.64 9.77 -1.29
CA GLU A 51 -8.04 10.15 -1.54
C GLU A 51 -8.77 9.03 -2.27
N TRP A 52 -8.24 8.57 -3.40
CA TRP A 52 -8.80 7.44 -4.16
C TRP A 52 -9.08 6.23 -3.28
N TYR A 53 -8.14 5.84 -2.42
CA TYR A 53 -8.27 4.67 -1.54
C TYR A 53 -9.44 4.82 -0.56
N TYR A 54 -9.62 6.00 0.04
CA TYR A 54 -10.70 6.25 1.00
C TYR A 54 -12.03 6.63 0.36
N THR A 55 -12.02 7.07 -0.90
CA THR A 55 -13.23 7.36 -1.69
C THR A 55 -13.70 6.15 -2.49
N GLN A 56 -13.00 5.01 -2.42
CA GLN A 56 -13.53 3.77 -2.98
C GLN A 56 -14.87 3.48 -2.30
N PRO A 57 -15.96 3.26 -3.04
CA PRO A 57 -17.22 2.87 -2.43
C PRO A 57 -16.95 1.61 -1.60
N LEU A 58 -17.38 1.60 -0.34
CA LEU A 58 -17.34 0.44 0.58
C LEU A 58 -18.13 -0.79 0.07
N ALA A 59 -18.57 -0.78 -1.19
CA ALA A 59 -19.42 -1.79 -1.77
C ALA A 59 -18.59 -2.90 -2.43
N ASN A 60 -18.82 -4.11 -1.90
CA ASN A 60 -18.49 -5.43 -2.43
C ASN A 60 -17.18 -6.10 -1.99
N ILE A 61 -16.95 -6.18 -0.67
CA ILE A 61 -16.47 -7.45 -0.10
C ILE A 61 -17.68 -8.17 0.51
N SER A 62 -18.58 -8.61 -0.36
CA SER A 62 -19.63 -9.57 -0.02
C SER A 62 -19.59 -10.67 -1.07
N ASN A 63 -19.34 -11.89 -0.59
CA ASN A 63 -19.09 -13.18 -1.25
C ASN A 63 -17.67 -13.43 -1.75
#